data_AF-A0A7S1ZP12-F1
#
_entry.id   AF-A0A7S1ZP12-F1
#
_cell.length_a   1.000
_cell.length_b   1.000
_cell.length_c   1.000
_cell.angle_alpha   90.00
_cell.angle_beta   90.00
_cell.angle_gamma   90.00
#
_symmetry.space_group_name_H-M   'P 1'
#
loop_
_entity.id
_entity.type
_entity.pdbx_description
1 polymer ?
#
loop_
_entity_poly.entity_id
_entity_poly.type
_entity_poly.pdbx_seq_one_letter_code
_entity_poly.pdbx_strand_id
1 'polypeptide(L)'
;MEIEDPRNIPKPNPLEREMWVSSKLTVNPKDGVTGYASHDNYLKDKEEDDTLSDLSPTFLVRGIVDRIDMIRMPNDDDDDDDTTENNIVLRIVDYKTGKAPNFKYSPSMNEKIAHDNFWQLKIYALLVREMVASGKGPKNLLIDGLHLRMLRLLYLTSDDDVGVYLDMDLGKTVEERDGVLQEVHADLSGIWKDICELVRKQDARAFVHCDRPFCSCHRVRPNFVRGTVWERESP
;
A
#
# COMPACT_ATOMS: atom_id res chain seq x y z
N MET A 1 -12.84 -3.00 -26.29
CA MET A 1 -11.40 -3.04 -25.94
C MET A 1 -11.16 -4.41 -25.36
N GLU A 2 -10.39 -5.27 -26.03
CA GLU A 2 -10.10 -6.61 -25.52
C GLU A 2 -9.19 -6.49 -24.29
N ILE A 3 -9.52 -7.19 -23.20
CA ILE A 3 -8.66 -7.27 -22.03
C ILE A 3 -7.42 -8.10 -22.36
N GLU A 4 -6.27 -7.56 -21.99
CA GLU A 4 -4.98 -8.23 -22.10
C GLU A 4 -4.98 -9.57 -21.35
N ASP A 5 -4.64 -10.66 -22.03
CA ASP A 5 -4.37 -11.96 -21.39
C ASP A 5 -3.08 -11.85 -20.57
N PRO A 6 -3.12 -11.99 -19.22
CA PRO A 6 -1.96 -11.87 -18.36
C PRO A 6 -0.81 -12.83 -18.69
N ARG A 7 -1.06 -13.89 -19.47
CA ARG A 7 -0.07 -14.89 -19.91
C ARG A 7 0.67 -14.46 -21.17
N ASN A 8 0.10 -13.57 -21.97
CA ASN A 8 0.57 -13.21 -23.31
C ASN A 8 0.89 -11.71 -23.43
N ILE A 9 1.43 -11.12 -22.37
CA ILE A 9 1.83 -9.72 -22.34
C ILE A 9 3.07 -9.52 -23.21
N PRO A 10 3.04 -8.64 -24.21
CA PRO A 10 4.19 -8.37 -25.06
C PRO A 10 5.25 -7.56 -24.31
N LYS A 11 6.53 -7.83 -24.64
CA LYS A 11 7.66 -7.03 -24.16
C LYS A 11 7.49 -5.54 -24.56
N PRO A 12 7.90 -4.59 -23.71
CA PRO A 12 8.74 -4.75 -22.52
C PRO A 12 7.99 -5.18 -21.25
N ASN A 13 6.67 -5.35 -21.31
CA ASN A 13 5.87 -5.70 -20.15
C ASN A 13 5.75 -7.22 -19.94
N PRO A 14 5.50 -7.65 -18.70
CA PRO A 14 5.69 -6.84 -17.50
C PRO A 14 7.17 -6.61 -17.23
N LEU A 15 7.47 -5.48 -16.60
CA LEU A 15 8.81 -5.15 -16.13
C LEU A 15 9.21 -6.07 -14.97
N GLU A 16 8.27 -6.32 -14.05
CA GLU A 16 8.43 -7.24 -12.91
C GLU A 16 7.11 -7.98 -12.63
N ARG A 17 7.21 -9.20 -12.09
CA ARG A 17 6.08 -10.00 -11.60
C ARG A 17 6.35 -10.49 -10.17
N GLU A 18 5.29 -10.64 -9.37
CA GLU A 18 5.34 -11.22 -8.02
C GLU A 18 6.46 -10.61 -7.15
N MET A 19 6.56 -9.28 -7.21
CA MET A 19 7.67 -8.55 -6.62
C MET A 19 7.45 -8.33 -5.12
N TRP A 20 8.39 -8.80 -4.32
CA TRP A 20 8.42 -8.51 -2.89
C TRP A 20 8.75 -7.04 -2.63
N VAL A 21 7.89 -6.37 -1.88
CA VAL A 21 8.10 -5.00 -1.41
C VAL A 21 8.22 -4.97 0.10
N SER A 22 9.15 -4.17 0.61
CA SER A 22 9.40 -4.03 2.04
C SER A 22 10.01 -2.67 2.36
N SER A 23 9.43 -1.96 3.33
CA SER A 23 10.04 -0.75 3.88
C SER A 23 9.84 -0.65 5.39
N LYS A 24 10.76 0.04 6.06
CA LYS A 24 10.59 0.46 7.46
C LYS A 24 10.05 1.88 7.45
N LEU A 25 8.82 2.05 7.91
CA LEU A 25 8.13 3.34 7.96
C LEU A 25 8.25 3.94 9.36
N THR A 26 8.28 5.26 9.46
CA THR A 26 8.21 5.99 10.74
C THR A 26 6.80 6.00 11.32
N VAL A 27 6.69 6.02 12.66
CA VAL A 27 5.40 6.12 13.36
C VAL A 27 4.81 7.53 13.29
N ASN A 28 5.65 8.55 13.21
CA ASN A 28 5.20 9.91 12.95
C ASN A 28 5.19 10.14 11.44
N PRO A 29 4.01 10.26 10.82
CA PRO A 29 3.93 10.46 9.38
C PRO A 29 4.58 11.80 8.96
N LYS A 30 4.67 12.80 9.86
CA LYS A 30 5.29 14.10 9.57
C LYS A 30 6.81 14.02 9.38
N ASP A 31 7.47 13.00 9.92
CA ASP A 31 8.92 12.79 9.77
C ASP A 31 9.28 12.31 8.35
N GLY A 32 8.27 12.15 7.49
CA GLY A 32 8.39 11.55 6.18
C GLY A 32 8.54 10.04 6.27
N VAL A 33 8.21 9.40 5.16
CA VAL A 33 8.10 7.94 5.01
C VAL A 33 9.41 7.20 5.35
N THR A 34 10.58 7.81 5.10
CA THR A 34 11.88 7.15 5.27
C THR A 34 12.52 7.31 6.65
N GLY A 35 12.15 8.29 7.47
CA GLY A 35 12.95 8.65 8.66
C GLY A 35 14.44 8.91 8.37
N TYR A 36 14.82 9.07 7.09
CA TYR A 36 16.17 9.43 6.67
C TYR A 36 16.42 10.93 6.91
N ALA A 37 15.35 11.71 7.13
CA ALA A 37 15.43 13.04 7.70
C ALA A 37 15.77 12.93 9.21
N SER A 38 17.07 12.78 9.46
CA SER A 38 17.72 12.94 10.76
C SER A 38 17.22 12.05 11.91
N HIS A 39 18.05 11.06 12.24
CA HIS A 39 18.16 10.52 13.60
C HIS A 39 18.31 11.62 14.68
N ASP A 40 18.69 12.84 14.28
CA ASP A 40 18.81 14.05 15.11
C ASP A 40 17.47 14.76 15.43
N ASN A 41 16.41 14.60 14.62
CA ASN A 41 15.11 15.23 14.90
C ASN A 41 14.26 14.42 15.87
N TYR A 42 14.44 13.09 15.90
CA TYR A 42 13.75 12.19 16.82
C TYR A 42 14.01 12.50 18.31
N LEU A 43 15.14 13.15 18.63
CA LEU A 43 15.47 13.53 20.00
C LEU A 43 14.82 14.85 20.45
N LYS A 44 14.27 15.66 19.54
CA LYS A 44 13.64 16.95 19.89
C LYS A 44 12.15 16.83 20.21
N ASP A 45 11.43 15.91 19.57
CA ASP A 45 9.97 15.76 19.77
C ASP A 45 9.59 14.83 20.94
N LYS A 46 10.59 14.33 21.69
CA LYS A 46 10.37 13.44 22.84
C LYS A 46 9.75 14.14 24.06
N GLU A 47 9.57 15.46 24.01
CA GLU A 47 9.09 16.27 25.15
C GLU A 47 7.56 16.46 25.21
N GLU A 48 6.78 16.10 24.18
CA GLU A 48 5.34 16.41 24.16
C GLU A 48 4.35 15.21 24.16
N ASP A 49 4.78 13.96 23.95
CA ASP A 49 3.87 12.79 24.00
C ASP A 49 4.46 11.60 24.79
N ASP A 50 4.26 11.64 26.10
CA ASP A 50 4.74 10.62 27.06
C ASP A 50 4.08 9.23 26.87
N THR A 51 3.12 9.10 25.95
CA THR A 51 2.42 7.82 25.66
C THR A 51 3.12 6.93 24.61
N LEU A 52 4.10 7.49 23.87
CA LEU A 52 4.80 6.81 22.77
C LEU A 52 6.24 6.38 23.10
N SER A 53 6.76 6.71 24.29
CA SER A 53 8.16 6.50 24.69
C SER A 53 8.65 5.03 24.59
N ASP A 54 7.73 4.06 24.68
CA ASP A 54 8.01 2.62 24.57
C ASP A 54 7.84 2.03 23.16
N LEU A 55 7.34 2.79 22.16
CA LEU A 55 7.24 2.27 20.80
C LEU A 55 8.55 2.45 20.03
N SER A 56 8.88 1.44 19.23
CA SER A 56 9.87 1.61 18.18
C SER A 56 9.47 2.82 17.31
N PRO A 57 10.41 3.71 16.96
CA PRO A 57 10.15 4.87 16.10
C PRO A 57 9.70 4.47 14.70
N THR A 58 9.89 3.19 14.35
CA THR A 58 9.59 2.65 13.03
C THR A 58 8.86 1.31 13.14
N PHE A 59 8.16 0.96 12.07
CA PHE A 59 7.50 -0.33 11.89
C PHE A 59 7.76 -0.87 10.48
N LEU A 60 7.74 -2.19 10.35
CA LEU A 60 8.05 -2.87 9.10
C LEU A 60 6.75 -3.22 8.35
N VAL A 61 6.66 -2.77 7.11
CA VAL A 61 5.55 -3.12 6.20
C VAL A 61 6.10 -3.92 5.03
N ARG A 62 5.39 -4.98 4.66
CA ARG A 62 5.76 -5.90 3.58
C ARG A 62 4.53 -6.27 2.75
N GLY A 63 4.77 -6.59 1.47
CA GLY A 63 3.75 -7.06 0.55
C GLY A 63 4.35 -7.73 -0.68
N ILE A 64 3.47 -8.23 -1.54
CA ILE A 64 3.84 -8.78 -2.84
C ILE A 64 2.99 -8.04 -3.88
N VAL A 65 3.66 -7.44 -4.85
CA VAL A 65 3.03 -6.78 -6.00
C VAL A 65 2.90 -7.80 -7.12
N ASP A 66 1.69 -8.02 -7.64
CA ASP A 66 1.47 -9.00 -8.70
C ASP A 66 2.25 -8.68 -9.97
N ARG A 67 2.22 -7.41 -10.40
CA ARG A 67 2.83 -6.97 -11.66
C ARG A 67 3.17 -5.49 -11.68
N ILE A 68 4.29 -5.15 -12.32
CA ILE A 68 4.64 -3.78 -12.69
C ILE A 68 4.83 -3.69 -14.19
N ASP A 69 4.16 -2.72 -14.80
CA ASP A 69 4.27 -2.39 -16.22
C ASP A 69 4.97 -1.05 -16.40
N MET A 70 5.64 -0.88 -17.52
CA MET A 70 6.08 0.40 -18.07
C MET A 70 5.07 0.81 -19.15
N ILE A 71 4.47 1.99 -19.02
CA ILE A 71 3.44 2.48 -19.94
C ILE A 71 3.76 3.89 -20.43
N ARG A 72 3.33 4.20 -21.65
CA ARG A 72 3.39 5.55 -22.20
C ARG A 72 2.06 6.24 -21.93
N MET A 73 2.11 7.37 -21.23
CA MET A 73 0.96 8.24 -21.04
C MET A 73 0.80 9.13 -22.28
N PRO A 74 -0.45 9.45 -22.68
CA PRO A 74 -0.68 10.47 -23.70
C PRO A 74 -0.10 11.80 -23.23
N ASN A 75 0.46 12.58 -24.15
CA ASN A 75 0.84 13.97 -23.85
C ASN A 75 -0.47 14.75 -23.67
N ASP A 76 -0.56 15.55 -22.62
CA ASP A 76 -1.64 16.52 -22.51
C ASP A 76 -1.27 17.70 -23.40
N ASP A 77 -2.07 17.97 -24.43
CA ASP A 77 -1.79 18.96 -25.48
C ASP A 77 -1.81 20.44 -24.99
N ASP A 78 -1.90 20.69 -23.68
CA ASP A 78 -2.04 22.02 -23.08
C ASP A 78 -0.73 22.61 -22.50
N ASP A 79 0.35 21.83 -22.43
CA ASP A 79 1.66 22.33 -21.98
C ASP A 79 2.58 22.56 -23.19
N ASP A 80 2.68 23.83 -23.60
CA ASP A 80 3.55 24.37 -24.66
C ASP A 80 5.05 24.41 -24.23
N ASP A 81 5.48 23.45 -23.41
CA ASP A 81 6.86 23.28 -22.98
C ASP A 81 7.49 22.10 -23.73
N ASP A 82 8.43 22.45 -24.62
CA ASP A 82 9.14 21.62 -25.60
C ASP A 82 10.12 20.62 -24.95
N THR A 83 9.73 19.99 -23.83
CA THR A 83 10.46 18.90 -23.21
C THR A 83 9.76 17.57 -23.54
N THR A 84 9.97 17.14 -24.77
CA THR A 84 9.61 15.83 -25.33
C THR A 84 10.36 14.65 -24.68
N GLU A 85 10.66 14.74 -23.39
CA GLU A 85 11.17 13.60 -22.61
C GLU A 85 10.01 12.63 -22.38
N ASN A 86 10.04 11.52 -23.14
CA ASN A 86 9.27 10.30 -22.97
C ASN A 86 8.38 10.26 -21.71
N ASN A 87 7.08 10.55 -21.87
CA ASN A 87 6.04 10.43 -20.83
C ASN A 87 5.77 8.95 -20.49
N ILE A 88 6.82 8.25 -20.08
CA ILE A 88 6.84 6.85 -19.71
C ILE A 88 6.81 6.77 -18.20
N VAL A 89 5.84 6.07 -17.66
CA VAL A 89 5.63 5.92 -16.22
C VAL A 89 5.48 4.45 -15.86
N LEU A 90 5.67 4.14 -14.58
CA LEU A 90 5.40 2.82 -14.05
C LEU A 90 3.93 2.71 -13.64
N ARG A 91 3.38 1.51 -13.81
CA ARG A 91 2.04 1.13 -13.37
C ARG A 91 2.09 -0.14 -12.54
N ILE A 92 1.56 -0.10 -11.32
CA ILE A 92 1.27 -1.31 -10.54
C ILE A 92 -0.03 -1.91 -11.04
N VAL A 93 -0.04 -3.22 -11.30
CA VAL A 93 -1.24 -3.97 -11.66
C VAL A 93 -1.46 -5.07 -10.63
N ASP A 94 -2.68 -5.17 -10.13
CA ASP A 94 -3.13 -6.19 -9.18
C ASP A 94 -4.33 -6.95 -9.76
N TYR A 95 -4.27 -8.27 -9.72
CA TYR A 95 -5.30 -9.12 -10.29
C TYR A 95 -6.40 -9.41 -9.27
N LYS A 96 -7.65 -9.17 -9.67
CA LYS A 96 -8.82 -9.48 -8.86
C LYS A 96 -9.65 -10.57 -9.53
N THR A 97 -9.99 -11.60 -8.76
CA THR A 97 -10.85 -12.71 -9.22
C THR A 97 -12.34 -12.45 -8.96
N GLY A 98 -12.68 -11.42 -8.19
CA GLY A 98 -14.06 -11.00 -7.93
C GLY A 98 -14.61 -10.07 -9.00
N LYS A 99 -15.88 -9.66 -8.83
CA LYS A 99 -16.54 -8.68 -9.70
C LYS A 99 -15.99 -7.27 -9.45
N ALA A 100 -15.83 -6.51 -10.52
CA ALA A 100 -15.53 -5.08 -10.40
C ALA A 100 -16.68 -4.35 -9.68
N PRO A 101 -16.36 -3.30 -8.89
CA PRO A 101 -17.37 -2.51 -8.22
C PRO A 101 -18.29 -1.83 -9.25
N ASN A 102 -19.59 -1.91 -8.99
CA ASN A 102 -20.59 -1.20 -9.79
C ASN A 102 -20.79 0.20 -9.19
N PHE A 103 -20.33 1.24 -9.91
CA PHE A 103 -20.42 2.65 -9.49
C PHE A 103 -21.83 3.25 -9.66
N LYS A 104 -22.84 2.54 -9.17
CA LYS A 104 -24.26 2.94 -9.23
C LYS A 104 -24.72 3.82 -8.07
N TYR A 105 -23.83 4.13 -7.12
CA TYR A 105 -24.17 4.89 -5.91
C TYR A 105 -23.95 6.40 -6.12
N SER A 106 -24.15 7.20 -5.08
CA SER A 106 -23.83 8.63 -5.12
C SER A 106 -22.35 8.85 -5.45
N PRO A 107 -21.97 10.00 -6.05
CA PRO A 107 -20.57 10.31 -6.35
C PRO A 107 -19.62 10.08 -5.16
N SER A 108 -19.99 10.58 -3.99
CA SER A 108 -19.21 10.40 -2.75
C SER A 108 -19.05 8.94 -2.32
N MET A 109 -20.05 8.10 -2.52
CA MET A 109 -19.97 6.67 -2.19
C MET A 109 -19.11 5.93 -3.22
N ASN A 110 -19.22 6.29 -4.50
CA ASN A 110 -18.39 5.73 -5.56
C ASN A 110 -16.91 6.09 -5.36
N GLU A 111 -16.61 7.34 -4.98
CA GLU A 111 -15.27 7.78 -4.61
C GLU A 111 -14.72 6.98 -3.44
N LYS A 112 -15.54 6.77 -2.39
CA LYS A 112 -15.16 5.92 -1.26
C LYS A 112 -14.88 4.48 -1.69
N ILE A 113 -15.74 3.89 -2.52
CA ILE A 113 -15.53 2.54 -3.04
C ILE A 113 -14.23 2.46 -3.85
N ALA A 114 -13.95 3.45 -4.70
CA ALA A 114 -12.70 3.51 -5.44
C ALA A 114 -11.51 3.61 -4.48
N HIS A 115 -11.56 4.54 -3.52
CA HIS A 115 -10.54 4.73 -2.50
C HIS A 115 -10.21 3.42 -1.76
N ASP A 116 -11.24 2.73 -1.27
CA ASP A 116 -11.09 1.48 -0.51
C ASP A 116 -10.51 0.35 -1.37
N ASN A 117 -10.90 0.26 -2.65
CA ASN A 117 -10.38 -0.75 -3.57
C ASN A 117 -8.89 -0.52 -3.91
N PHE A 118 -8.47 0.74 -4.04
CA PHE A 118 -7.08 1.09 -4.36
C PHE A 118 -6.15 1.18 -3.15
N TRP A 119 -6.67 1.16 -1.92
CA TRP A 119 -5.87 1.35 -0.70
C TRP A 119 -4.65 0.42 -0.64
N GLN A 120 -4.83 -0.87 -0.98
CA GLN A 120 -3.72 -1.83 -1.06
C GLN A 120 -2.65 -1.42 -2.09
N LEU A 121 -3.05 -1.00 -3.29
CA LEU A 121 -2.11 -0.61 -4.34
C LEU A 121 -1.39 0.69 -3.99
N LYS A 122 -2.02 1.61 -3.27
CA LYS A 122 -1.36 2.81 -2.73
C LYS A 122 -0.29 2.43 -1.69
N ILE A 123 -0.55 1.43 -0.83
CA ILE A 123 0.49 0.90 0.08
C ILE A 123 1.65 0.34 -0.74
N TYR A 124 1.39 -0.45 -1.77
CA TYR A 124 2.46 -0.96 -2.63
C TYR A 124 3.24 0.17 -3.30
N ALA A 125 2.55 1.22 -3.76
CA ALA A 125 3.20 2.38 -4.34
C ALA A 125 4.11 3.11 -3.35
N LEU A 126 3.65 3.30 -2.11
CA LEU A 126 4.45 3.82 -1.01
C LEU A 126 5.71 2.98 -0.83
N LEU A 127 5.59 1.66 -0.69
CA LEU A 127 6.74 0.79 -0.46
C LEU A 127 7.73 0.77 -1.62
N VAL A 128 7.24 0.79 -2.87
CA VAL A 128 8.11 0.87 -4.06
C VAL A 128 8.89 2.17 -4.06
N ARG A 129 8.22 3.31 -3.83
CA ARG A 129 8.85 4.63 -3.75
C ARG A 129 9.95 4.66 -2.69
N GLU A 130 9.70 4.08 -1.52
CA GLU A 130 10.70 3.98 -0.45
C GLU A 130 11.88 3.07 -0.77
N MET A 131 11.63 1.94 -1.42
CA MET A 131 12.68 1.03 -1.86
C MET A 131 13.58 1.68 -2.92
N VAL A 132 12.99 2.43 -3.85
CA VAL A 132 13.73 3.19 -4.87
C VAL A 132 14.55 4.30 -4.22
N ALA A 133 13.95 5.12 -3.35
CA ALA A 133 14.63 6.20 -2.65
C ALA A 133 15.79 5.71 -1.76
N SER A 134 15.68 4.51 -1.20
CA SER A 134 16.73 3.88 -0.39
C SER A 134 17.76 3.08 -1.19
N GLY A 135 17.65 3.03 -2.52
CA GLY A 135 18.54 2.25 -3.40
C GLY A 135 18.41 0.74 -3.24
N LYS A 136 17.33 0.25 -2.64
CA LYS A 136 17.05 -1.17 -2.38
C LYS A 136 16.04 -1.79 -3.36
N GLY A 137 15.56 -1.01 -4.33
CA GLY A 137 14.68 -1.48 -5.39
C GLY A 137 15.36 -2.45 -6.36
N PRO A 138 14.58 -3.27 -7.10
CA PRO A 138 15.10 -3.99 -8.26
C PRO A 138 15.75 -3.02 -9.24
N LYS A 139 16.85 -3.42 -9.89
CA LYS A 139 17.57 -2.58 -10.86
C LYS A 139 16.66 -2.02 -11.96
N ASN A 140 15.65 -2.80 -12.36
CA ASN A 140 14.68 -2.42 -13.38
C ASN A 140 13.75 -1.27 -12.95
N LEU A 141 13.60 -1.03 -11.64
CA LEU A 141 12.84 0.10 -11.08
C LEU A 141 13.70 1.31 -10.73
N LEU A 142 15.03 1.16 -10.75
CA LEU A 142 16.00 2.24 -10.48
C LEU A 142 16.41 2.98 -11.76
N ILE A 143 15.61 2.89 -12.82
CA ILE A 143 15.87 3.61 -14.07
C ILE A 143 15.54 5.08 -13.83
N ASP A 144 16.54 5.95 -13.96
CA ASP A 144 16.38 7.39 -13.81
C ASP A 144 15.25 7.92 -14.70
N GLY A 145 14.37 8.73 -14.11
CA GLY A 145 13.21 9.32 -14.79
C GLY A 145 11.94 8.47 -14.83
N LEU A 146 12.00 7.18 -14.45
CA LEU A 146 10.78 6.36 -14.34
C LEU A 146 10.13 6.53 -12.97
N HIS A 147 8.97 7.19 -12.95
CA HIS A 147 8.19 7.38 -11.73
C HIS A 147 6.96 6.47 -11.72
N LEU A 148 6.64 5.93 -10.55
CA LEU A 148 5.38 5.23 -10.33
C LEU A 148 4.25 6.24 -10.22
N ARG A 149 3.26 6.11 -11.12
CA ARG A 149 2.14 7.05 -11.23
C ARG A 149 0.80 6.35 -11.32
N MET A 150 0.70 5.27 -12.10
CA MET A 150 -0.57 4.62 -12.35
C MET A 150 -0.76 3.38 -11.47
N LEU A 151 -1.98 3.16 -11.01
CA LEU A 151 -2.40 1.95 -10.33
C LEU A 151 -3.54 1.32 -11.13
N ARG A 152 -3.54 -0.01 -11.27
CA ARG A 152 -4.58 -0.75 -11.98
C ARG A 152 -5.06 -1.94 -11.18
N LEU A 153 -6.38 -2.01 -11.00
CA LEU A 153 -7.06 -3.22 -10.59
C LEU A 153 -7.59 -3.92 -11.83
N LEU A 154 -7.14 -5.15 -12.09
CA LEU A 154 -7.57 -5.94 -13.24
C LEU A 154 -8.52 -7.05 -12.76
N TYR A 155 -9.82 -6.87 -12.97
CA TYR A 155 -10.85 -7.83 -12.62
C TYR A 155 -11.00 -8.87 -13.74
N LEU A 156 -10.65 -10.11 -13.44
CA LEU A 156 -10.63 -11.22 -14.39
C LEU A 156 -12.00 -11.85 -14.61
N THR A 157 -12.97 -11.55 -13.75
CA THR A 157 -14.36 -12.02 -13.88
C THR A 157 -15.31 -10.82 -13.80
N SER A 158 -16.27 -10.75 -14.72
CA SER A 158 -17.38 -9.80 -14.69
C SER A 158 -18.69 -10.52 -15.03
N ASP A 159 -19.82 -9.81 -14.92
CA ASP A 159 -21.14 -10.37 -15.21
C ASP A 159 -21.28 -10.93 -16.64
N ASP A 160 -20.43 -10.47 -17.57
CA ASP A 160 -20.44 -10.87 -18.98
C ASP A 160 -19.24 -11.75 -19.38
N ASP A 161 -18.49 -12.31 -18.42
CA ASP A 161 -17.23 -13.06 -18.62
C ASP A 161 -16.12 -12.28 -19.35
N VAL A 162 -16.31 -10.97 -19.55
CA VAL A 162 -15.30 -10.06 -20.09
C VAL A 162 -14.59 -9.39 -18.92
N GLY A 163 -13.26 -9.52 -18.81
CA GLY A 163 -12.53 -8.80 -17.77
C GLY A 163 -12.77 -7.29 -17.85
N VAL A 164 -12.61 -6.58 -16.74
CA VAL A 164 -12.63 -5.12 -16.71
C VAL A 164 -11.47 -4.60 -15.85
N TYR A 165 -11.06 -3.35 -16.05
CA TYR A 165 -10.04 -2.74 -15.22
C TYR A 165 -10.50 -1.40 -14.67
N LEU A 166 -9.95 -1.05 -13.52
CA LEU A 166 -10.01 0.29 -12.95
C LEU A 166 -8.61 0.83 -12.87
N ASP A 167 -8.44 2.07 -13.31
CA ASP A 167 -7.18 2.80 -13.20
C ASP A 167 -7.32 3.94 -12.19
N MET A 168 -6.23 4.22 -11.49
CA MET A 168 -6.06 5.41 -10.65
C MET A 168 -4.74 6.08 -11.03
N ASP A 169 -4.80 7.38 -11.26
CA ASP A 169 -3.61 8.23 -11.40
C ASP A 169 -3.26 8.82 -10.03
N LEU A 170 -2.02 8.63 -9.58
CA LEU A 170 -1.53 9.20 -8.33
C LEU A 170 -1.18 10.69 -8.46
N GLY A 171 -1.05 11.21 -9.69
CA GLY A 171 -0.70 12.61 -9.95
C GLY A 171 0.45 12.77 -10.94
N LYS A 172 0.41 13.88 -11.67
CA LYS A 172 1.43 14.30 -12.63
C LYS A 172 2.71 14.72 -11.91
N THR A 173 2.58 15.46 -10.82
CA THR A 173 3.73 16.02 -10.10
C THR A 173 4.16 15.11 -8.95
N VAL A 174 5.39 15.32 -8.45
CA VAL A 174 5.89 14.58 -7.28
C VAL A 174 5.03 14.90 -6.05
N GLU A 175 4.64 16.16 -5.92
CA GLU A 175 3.87 16.69 -4.80
C GLU A 175 2.47 16.08 -4.73
N GLU A 176 1.78 15.92 -5.87
CA GLU A 176 0.48 15.27 -5.94
C GLU A 176 0.58 13.81 -5.49
N ARG A 177 1.58 13.08 -6.00
CA ARG A 177 1.83 11.68 -5.64
C ARG A 177 2.14 11.55 -4.16
N ASP A 178 3.06 12.38 -3.65
CA ASP A 178 3.44 12.36 -2.25
C ASP A 178 2.26 12.72 -1.34
N GLY A 179 1.36 13.62 -1.75
CA GLY A 179 0.13 13.90 -1.03
C GLY A 179 -0.73 12.65 -0.81
N VAL A 180 -1.01 11.90 -1.88
CA VAL A 180 -1.80 10.65 -1.80
C VAL A 180 -1.09 9.58 -0.96
N LEU A 181 0.23 9.45 -1.11
CA LEU A 181 1.02 8.45 -0.37
C LEU A 181 1.17 8.80 1.11
N GLN A 182 1.19 10.09 1.44
CA GLN A 182 1.27 10.59 2.81
C GLN A 182 0.00 10.27 3.61
N GLU A 183 -1.18 10.34 3.00
CA GLU A 183 -2.44 9.91 3.62
C GLU A 183 -2.37 8.43 4.02
N VAL A 184 -1.89 7.58 3.11
CA VAL A 184 -1.74 6.14 3.37
C VAL A 184 -0.69 5.85 4.45
N HIS A 185 0.40 6.62 4.49
CA HIS A 185 1.38 6.49 5.57
C HIS A 185 0.79 6.90 6.92
N ALA A 186 -0.04 7.95 6.97
CA ALA A 186 -0.75 8.35 8.19
C ALA A 186 -1.71 7.25 8.67
N ASP A 187 -2.47 6.64 7.75
CA ASP A 187 -3.35 5.50 8.05
C ASP A 187 -2.58 4.32 8.62
N LEU A 188 -1.48 3.91 7.97
CA LEU A 188 -0.63 2.81 8.42
C LEU A 188 -0.03 3.08 9.81
N SER A 189 0.38 4.32 10.05
CA SER A 189 0.88 4.77 11.36
C SER A 189 -0.20 4.68 12.44
N GLY A 190 -1.44 5.07 12.10
CA GLY A 190 -2.61 4.89 12.97
C GLY A 190 -2.87 3.43 13.30
N ILE A 191 -2.94 2.56 12.29
CA ILE A 191 -3.12 1.12 12.45
C ILE A 191 -2.03 0.52 13.35
N TRP A 192 -0.76 0.93 13.15
CA TRP A 192 0.34 0.47 14.00
C TRP A 192 0.15 0.90 15.46
N LYS A 193 -0.22 2.16 15.72
CA LYS A 193 -0.51 2.67 17.07
C LYS A 193 -1.65 1.88 17.72
N ASP A 194 -2.72 1.60 16.98
CA ASP A 194 -3.87 0.82 17.46
C ASP A 194 -3.45 -0.62 17.82
N ILE A 195 -2.66 -1.27 16.96
CA ILE A 195 -2.10 -2.60 17.25
C ILE A 195 -1.26 -2.57 18.52
N CYS A 196 -0.37 -1.58 18.64
CA CYS A 196 0.45 -1.42 19.82
C CYS A 196 -0.38 -1.19 21.10
N GLU A 197 -1.42 -0.37 21.05
CA GLU A 197 -2.33 -0.18 22.18
C GLU A 197 -3.05 -1.49 22.56
N LEU A 198 -3.55 -2.23 21.58
CA LEU A 198 -4.19 -3.54 21.79
C LEU A 198 -3.23 -4.54 22.43
N VAL A 199 -1.98 -4.59 21.96
CA VAL A 199 -0.94 -5.46 22.54
C VAL A 199 -0.59 -5.04 23.96
N ARG A 200 -0.47 -3.74 24.25
CA ARG A 200 -0.18 -3.21 25.60
C ARG A 200 -1.29 -3.51 26.60
N LYS A 201 -2.56 -3.50 26.17
CA LYS A 201 -3.69 -3.87 27.04
C LYS A 201 -3.51 -5.26 27.63
N GLN A 202 -2.79 -6.14 26.90
CA GLN A 202 -2.61 -7.54 27.27
C GLN A 202 -3.98 -8.17 27.55
N ASP A 203 -4.94 -7.93 26.67
CA ASP A 203 -6.31 -8.41 26.79
C ASP A 203 -6.82 -8.89 25.44
N ALA A 204 -6.90 -10.21 25.27
CA ALA A 204 -7.44 -10.83 24.06
C ALA A 204 -8.90 -10.43 23.79
N ARG A 205 -9.63 -9.92 24.79
CA ARG A 205 -11.00 -9.41 24.63
C ARG A 205 -11.06 -8.05 23.94
N ALA A 206 -9.97 -7.29 23.94
CA ALA A 206 -9.89 -6.01 23.25
C ALA A 206 -9.84 -6.17 21.72
N PHE A 207 -9.42 -7.33 21.21
CA PHE A 207 -9.44 -7.61 19.78
C PHE A 207 -10.86 -7.88 19.29
N VAL A 208 -11.18 -7.41 18.09
CA VAL A 208 -12.45 -7.73 17.42
C VAL A 208 -12.61 -9.25 17.31
N HIS A 209 -13.75 -9.76 17.72
CA HIS A 209 -14.09 -11.17 17.61
C HIS A 209 -14.27 -11.55 16.13
N CYS A 210 -13.62 -12.63 15.70
CA CYS A 210 -13.90 -13.23 14.39
C CYS A 210 -15.23 -13.98 14.46
N ASP A 211 -16.10 -13.81 13.48
CA ASP A 211 -17.39 -14.50 13.36
C ASP A 211 -17.30 -15.93 12.78
N ARG A 212 -16.12 -16.35 12.33
CA ARG A 212 -15.93 -17.65 11.68
C ARG A 212 -15.84 -18.76 12.73
N PRO A 213 -16.76 -19.74 12.74
CA PRO A 213 -16.86 -20.76 13.80
C PRO A 213 -15.65 -21.72 13.86
N PHE A 214 -14.88 -21.81 12.78
CA PHE A 214 -13.67 -22.63 12.70
C PHE A 214 -12.38 -21.85 13.01
N CYS A 215 -12.49 -20.56 13.37
CA CYS A 215 -11.30 -19.76 13.66
C CYS A 215 -10.65 -20.23 14.98
N SER A 216 -9.34 -20.44 14.95
CA SER A 216 -8.58 -20.84 16.14
C SER A 216 -8.68 -19.84 17.30
N CYS A 217 -9.01 -18.57 17.02
CA CYS A 217 -9.15 -17.55 18.04
C CYS A 217 -10.24 -17.87 19.07
N HIS A 218 -11.30 -18.60 18.69
CA HIS A 218 -12.38 -19.01 19.61
C HIS A 218 -11.89 -19.98 20.68
N ARG A 219 -10.91 -20.82 20.34
CA ARG A 219 -10.28 -21.77 21.27
C ARG A 219 -9.23 -21.09 22.14
N VAL A 220 -8.45 -20.16 21.57
CA VAL A 220 -7.30 -19.55 22.27
C VAL A 220 -7.73 -18.41 23.19
N ARG A 221 -8.69 -17.58 22.77
CA ARG A 221 -9.10 -16.36 23.49
C ARG A 221 -9.62 -16.60 24.92
N PRO A 222 -10.41 -17.66 25.21
CA PRO A 222 -10.83 -17.95 26.59
C PRO A 222 -9.68 -18.32 27.53
N ASN A 223 -8.59 -18.86 26.98
CA ASN A 223 -7.43 -19.31 27.74
C ASN A 223 -6.38 -18.21 27.94
N PHE A 224 -6.62 -17.01 27.39
CA PHE A 224 -5.71 -15.90 27.54
C PHE A 224 -5.82 -15.30 28.95
N VAL A 225 -4.72 -15.28 29.69
CA VAL A 225 -4.61 -14.61 30.99
C VAL A 225 -3.78 -13.34 30.82
N ARG A 226 -4.29 -12.22 31.33
CA ARG A 226 -3.63 -10.91 31.22
C ARG A 226 -2.22 -10.95 31.79
N GLY A 227 -1.24 -10.49 31.00
CA GLY A 227 0.18 -10.49 31.37
C GLY A 227 0.90 -11.81 31.15
N THR A 228 0.28 -12.76 30.44
CA THR A 228 0.89 -14.06 30.11
C THR A 228 0.90 -14.28 28.59
N VAL A 229 1.87 -15.07 28.12
CA VAL A 229 1.83 -15.63 26.77
C VAL A 229 1.11 -16.97 26.87
N TRP A 230 0.08 -17.18 26.05
CA TRP A 230 -0.56 -18.49 25.98
C TRP A 230 0.41 -19.49 25.35
N GLU A 231 0.90 -20.44 26.14
CA GLU A 231 1.67 -21.58 25.67
C GLU A 231 0.72 -22.76 25.45
N ARG A 232 0.87 -23.44 24.32
CA ARG A 232 0.11 -24.65 24.04
C ARG A 232 0.59 -25.73 25.01
N GLU A 233 -0.32 -26.40 25.71
CA GLU A 233 0.02 -27.54 26.55
C GLU A 233 0.86 -28.52 25.73
N SER A 234 2.07 -28.81 26.21
CA SER A 234 2.98 -29.76 25.59
C SER A 234 2.27 -31.12 25.46
N PRO A 235 2.32 -31.77 24.28
CA PRO A 235 1.68 -33.06 24.05
C PRO A 235 2.26 -34.17 24.93
#